data_AF-A0A9X9FYQ7-F1
#
_entry.id   AF-A0A9X9FYQ7-F1
#
_cell.length_a   1.000
_cell.length_b   1.000
_cell.length_c   1.000
_cell.angle_alpha   90.00
_cell.angle_beta   90.00
_cell.angle_gamma   90.00
#
_symmetry.space_group_name_H-M   'P 1'
#
loop_
_entity.id
_entity.type
_entity.pdbx_description
1 polymer ?
#
loop_
_entity_poly.entity_id
_entity_poly.type
_entity_poly.pdbx_seq_one_letter_code
_entity_poly.pdbx_strand_id
1 'polypeptide(L)'
;MDAQPIGSKLFSGEYSASVVQVINPAMNTNGAVLRTASFLGTQYSILATGTTPVTGATDKTKPVVLASVAATYNALQFPVTLPAGYGLWIATNSGSSSLFLTYDLLP
;
A
#
# COMPACT_ATOMS: atom_id res chain seq x y z
N MET A 1 21.62 0.07 -13.73
CA MET A 1 20.27 0.05 -13.14
C MET A 1 19.30 0.05 -14.30
N ASP A 2 18.49 -1.00 -14.42
CA ASP A 2 17.53 -1.11 -15.51
C ASP A 2 16.29 -0.25 -15.20
N ALA A 3 15.76 0.40 -16.23
CA ALA A 3 14.55 1.21 -16.12
C ALA A 3 13.40 0.34 -15.62
N GLN A 4 12.82 0.70 -14.47
CA GLN A 4 11.66 -0.01 -13.92
C GLN A 4 10.37 0.54 -14.53
N PRO A 5 9.41 -0.31 -14.92
CA PRO A 5 8.10 0.15 -15.36
C PRO A 5 7.41 0.97 -14.27
N ILE A 6 6.70 2.02 -14.66
CA ILE A 6 5.91 2.81 -13.70
C ILE A 6 4.66 2.06 -13.25
N GLY A 7 4.14 1.11 -14.01
CA GLY A 7 2.88 0.39 -13.72
C GLY A 7 1.69 0.98 -14.47
N SER A 8 0.67 0.16 -14.66
CA SER A 8 -0.50 0.43 -15.50
C SER A 8 -1.70 0.99 -14.73
N LYS A 9 -1.74 0.83 -13.41
CA LYS A 9 -2.80 1.33 -12.53
C LYS A 9 -2.25 2.37 -11.57
N LEU A 10 -3.04 3.42 -11.31
CA LEU A 10 -2.75 4.48 -10.34
C LEU A 10 -3.77 4.43 -9.21
N PHE A 11 -3.30 4.56 -7.99
CA PHE A 11 -4.12 4.84 -6.81
C PHE A 11 -3.48 6.00 -6.05
N SER A 12 -4.21 7.11 -5.93
CA SER A 12 -3.71 8.30 -5.26
C SER A 12 -4.80 9.04 -4.51
N GLY A 13 -4.45 9.61 -3.36
CA GLY A 13 -5.36 10.44 -2.58
C GLY A 13 -4.86 10.73 -1.18
N GLU A 14 -5.70 11.46 -0.44
CA GLU A 14 -5.53 11.75 0.97
C GLU A 14 -6.61 10.99 1.77
N TYR A 15 -6.21 10.36 2.87
CA TYR A 15 -7.06 9.44 3.63
C TYR A 15 -6.94 9.74 5.13
N SER A 16 -8.07 9.83 5.83
CA SER A 16 -8.13 10.16 7.26
C SER A 16 -8.97 9.13 8.02
N ALA A 17 -8.48 8.72 9.19
CA ALA A 17 -9.10 7.78 10.13
C ALA A 17 -9.79 6.57 9.48
N SER A 18 -9.15 5.92 8.51
CA SER A 18 -9.79 4.88 7.70
C SER A 18 -8.82 3.77 7.30
N VAL A 19 -9.38 2.57 7.18
CA VAL A 19 -8.80 1.47 6.39
C VAL A 19 -9.41 1.57 5.00
N VAL A 20 -8.58 1.86 4.00
CA VAL A 20 -9.03 1.99 2.61
C VAL A 20 -8.37 0.90 1.77
N GLN A 21 -9.17 0.16 1.02
CA GLN A 21 -8.70 -0.85 0.11
C GLN A 21 -8.10 -0.21 -1.15
N VAL A 22 -6.86 -0.59 -1.44
CA VAL A 22 -6.09 -0.15 -2.62
C VAL A 22 -6.15 -1.23 -3.70
N ILE A 23 -5.89 -2.49 -3.30
CA ILE A 23 -6.02 -3.67 -4.16
C ILE A 23 -7.01 -4.63 -3.49
N ASN A 24 -8.07 -5.00 -4.22
CA ASN A 24 -8.99 -6.04 -3.78
C ASN A 24 -8.34 -7.42 -3.93
N PRO A 25 -8.24 -8.24 -2.87
CA PRO A 25 -7.73 -9.61 -2.93
C PRO A 25 -8.31 -10.45 -4.07
N ALA A 26 -9.62 -10.34 -4.31
CA ALA A 26 -10.33 -11.14 -5.31
C ALA A 26 -9.96 -10.74 -6.75
N MET A 27 -9.45 -9.52 -6.96
CA MET A 27 -9.00 -9.05 -8.27
C MET A 27 -7.52 -9.39 -8.52
N ASN A 28 -6.76 -9.68 -7.46
CA ASN A 28 -5.36 -10.09 -7.56
C ASN A 28 -5.26 -11.61 -7.76
N THR A 29 -5.71 -12.11 -8.90
CA THR A 29 -5.79 -13.57 -9.15
C THR A 29 -4.43 -14.22 -9.41
N ASN A 30 -3.48 -13.49 -10.00
CA ASN A 30 -2.18 -14.03 -10.45
C ASN A 30 -0.97 -13.37 -9.78
N GLY A 31 -1.20 -12.48 -8.80
CA GLY A 31 -0.16 -11.67 -8.18
C GLY A 31 -0.19 -10.22 -8.67
N ALA A 32 0.44 -9.34 -7.90
CA ALA A 32 0.51 -7.92 -8.23
C ALA A 32 1.93 -7.40 -8.00
N VAL A 33 2.32 -6.37 -8.72
CA VAL A 33 3.62 -5.70 -8.53
C VAL A 33 3.38 -4.24 -8.20
N LEU A 34 3.78 -3.82 -7.01
CA LEU A 34 3.85 -2.43 -6.61
C LEU A 34 5.10 -1.83 -7.24
N ARG A 35 4.93 -0.85 -8.13
CA ARG A 35 6.03 -0.30 -8.94
C ARG A 35 6.66 0.91 -8.29
N THR A 36 5.85 1.90 -7.98
CA THR A 36 6.26 3.10 -7.25
C THR A 36 5.27 3.37 -6.15
N ALA A 37 5.75 3.82 -4.99
CA ALA A 37 4.89 4.35 -3.96
C ALA A 37 5.57 5.53 -3.27
N SER A 38 4.80 6.59 -3.04
CA SER A 38 5.13 7.68 -2.14
C SER A 38 4.04 7.76 -1.08
N PHE A 39 4.42 7.65 0.18
CA PHE A 39 3.54 7.61 1.34
C PHE A 39 3.93 8.72 2.31
N LEU A 40 3.10 9.76 2.34
CA LEU A 40 3.18 10.84 3.33
C LEU A 40 2.26 10.46 4.48
N GLY A 41 2.77 9.60 5.36
CA GLY A 41 2.00 9.08 6.47
C GLY A 41 2.07 10.00 7.68
N THR A 42 0.97 10.09 8.40
CA THR A 42 0.92 10.62 9.77
C THR A 42 1.35 9.55 10.77
N GLN A 43 1.34 9.90 12.06
CA GLN A 43 1.82 9.04 13.13
C GLN A 43 1.09 7.68 13.14
N TYR A 44 1.85 6.60 12.99
CA TYR A 44 1.37 5.22 12.98
C TYR A 44 0.42 4.88 11.83
N SER A 45 0.57 5.50 10.66
CA SER A 45 -0.13 5.09 9.45
C SER A 45 0.69 4.03 8.68
N ILE A 46 0.01 3.06 8.07
CA ILE A 46 0.66 1.94 7.37
C ILE A 46 0.04 1.68 6.00
N LEU A 47 0.86 1.15 5.10
CA LEU A 47 0.44 0.45 3.89
C LEU A 47 0.73 -1.04 4.12
N ALA A 48 -0.30 -1.87 4.18
CA ALA A 48 -0.20 -3.27 4.57
C ALA A 48 -0.89 -4.20 3.57
N THR A 49 -0.45 -5.46 3.54
CA THR A 49 -0.95 -6.50 2.63
C THR A 49 -1.36 -7.76 3.38
N GLY A 50 -2.13 -8.63 2.73
CA GLY A 50 -2.65 -9.86 3.31
C GLY A 50 -3.84 -10.39 2.52
N THR A 51 -4.36 -11.56 2.89
CA THR A 51 -5.56 -12.16 2.29
C THR A 51 -6.86 -11.53 2.79
N THR A 52 -6.80 -10.79 3.90
CA THR A 52 -7.93 -10.05 4.48
C THR A 52 -7.48 -8.64 4.88
N PRO A 53 -8.42 -7.68 5.01
CA PRO A 53 -8.10 -6.33 5.47
C PRO A 53 -7.37 -6.32 6.81
N VAL A 54 -6.55 -5.28 7.02
CA VAL A 54 -6.11 -4.88 8.36
C VAL A 54 -7.31 -4.35 9.16
N THR A 55 -7.29 -4.56 10.47
CA THR A 55 -8.30 -4.01 11.38
C THR A 55 -8.07 -2.54 11.74
N GLY A 56 -6.84 -2.05 11.51
CA GLY A 56 -6.44 -0.68 11.76
C GLY A 56 -4.93 -0.49 11.58
N ALA A 57 -4.45 0.72 11.78
CA ALA A 57 -3.05 1.05 11.50
C ALA A 57 -2.05 0.49 12.53
N THR A 58 -2.56 -0.03 13.64
CA THR A 58 -1.79 -0.74 14.68
C THR A 58 -1.91 -2.26 14.58
N ASP A 59 -2.53 -2.79 13.52
CA ASP A 59 -2.69 -4.23 13.31
C ASP A 59 -1.33 -4.88 13.00
N LYS A 60 -0.81 -5.60 13.99
CA LYS A 60 0.49 -6.30 13.91
C LYS A 60 0.40 -7.68 13.27
N THR A 61 -0.79 -8.10 12.82
CA THR A 61 -1.01 -9.45 12.26
C THR A 61 -0.79 -9.52 10.75
N LYS A 62 -0.60 -8.37 10.09
CA LYS A 62 -0.45 -8.26 8.63
C LYS A 62 0.95 -7.78 8.25
N PRO A 63 1.54 -8.30 7.16
CA PRO A 63 2.77 -7.75 6.59
C PRO A 63 2.62 -6.28 6.20
N VAL A 64 3.59 -5.46 6.62
CA VAL A 64 3.65 -4.03 6.32
C VAL A 64 4.62 -3.77 5.17
N VAL A 65 4.16 -3.03 4.16
CA VAL A 65 4.94 -2.63 2.98
C VAL A 65 5.65 -1.29 3.23
N LEU A 66 4.91 -0.31 3.75
CA LEU A 66 5.44 0.99 4.18
C LEU A 66 4.79 1.38 5.51
N ALA A 67 5.53 2.04 6.38
CA ALA A 67 5.02 2.56 7.65
C ALA A 67 5.50 3.99 7.84
N SER A 68 4.70 4.77 8.55
CA SER A 68 5.07 6.10 9.01
C SER A 68 4.92 6.18 10.52
N VAL A 69 5.99 6.53 11.22
CA VAL A 69 6.00 6.68 12.69
C VAL A 69 5.72 8.11 13.15
N ALA A 70 5.84 9.09 12.26
CA ALA A 70 5.53 10.51 12.47
C ALA A 70 5.08 11.11 11.12
N ALA A 71 4.95 12.43 10.99
CA ALA A 71 4.71 13.07 9.69
C ALA A 71 5.97 12.94 8.80
N THR A 72 6.09 11.80 8.10
CA THR A 72 7.28 11.45 7.31
C THR A 72 6.92 10.99 5.91
N TYR A 73 7.81 11.30 4.98
CA TYR A 73 7.77 10.78 3.62
C TYR A 73 8.49 9.43 3.56
N ASN A 74 7.80 8.42 3.06
CA ASN A 74 8.35 7.09 2.83
C ASN A 74 8.07 6.69 1.39
N ALA A 75 9.03 6.02 0.74
CA ALA A 75 8.87 5.55 -0.63
C ALA A 75 9.38 4.12 -0.78
N LEU A 76 8.82 3.40 -1.75
CA LEU A 76 9.37 2.09 -2.14
C LEU A 76 10.78 2.29 -2.73
N GLN A 77 11.76 1.58 -2.17
CA GLN A 77 13.14 1.57 -2.67
C GLN A 77 13.30 0.68 -3.91
N PHE A 78 12.43 -0.33 -4.04
CA PHE A 78 12.38 -1.27 -5.14
C PHE A 78 10.94 -1.77 -5.32
N PRO A 79 10.58 -2.30 -6.50
CA PRO A 79 9.27 -2.89 -6.71
C PRO A 79 9.01 -4.05 -5.74
N VAL A 80 7.79 -4.16 -5.24
CA VAL A 80 7.37 -5.22 -4.30
C VAL A 80 6.33 -6.09 -4.98
N THR A 81 6.55 -7.41 -4.96
CA THR A 81 5.58 -8.37 -5.48
C THR A 81 4.65 -8.83 -4.36
N LEU A 82 3.35 -8.80 -4.62
CA LEU A 82 2.32 -9.37 -3.77
C LEU A 82 1.87 -10.74 -4.33
N PRO A 83 1.72 -11.78 -3.50
CA PRO A 83 1.19 -13.06 -3.94
C PRO A 83 -0.23 -12.95 -4.50
N ALA A 84 -0.66 -13.95 -5.27
CA ALA A 84 -2.06 -14.10 -5.66
C ALA A 84 -2.97 -14.19 -4.42
N GLY A 85 -4.17 -13.61 -4.53
CA GLY A 85 -5.16 -13.54 -3.45
C GLY A 85 -4.81 -12.55 -2.34
N TYR A 86 -3.73 -11.78 -2.45
CA TYR A 86 -3.40 -10.74 -1.47
C TYR A 86 -3.99 -9.40 -1.90
N GLY A 87 -4.57 -8.67 -0.96
CA GLY A 87 -4.95 -7.28 -1.13
C GLY A 87 -3.88 -6.32 -0.62
N LEU A 88 -4.17 -5.04 -0.77
CA LEU A 88 -3.37 -3.95 -0.24
C LEU A 88 -4.31 -2.93 0.37
N TRP A 89 -3.97 -2.44 1.57
CA TRP A 89 -4.77 -1.46 2.29
C TRP A 89 -3.86 -0.38 2.86
N ILE A 90 -4.33 0.86 2.77
CA ILE A 90 -3.82 1.94 3.61
C ILE A 90 -4.66 1.96 4.89
N ALA A 91 -4.00 2.04 6.04
CA ALA A 91 -4.65 2.27 7.32
C ALA A 91 -4.03 3.48 7.98
N THR A 92 -4.87 4.47 8.29
CA THR A 92 -4.43 5.73 8.92
C THR A 92 -4.90 5.78 10.36
N ASN A 93 -4.03 6.28 11.25
CA ASN A 93 -4.33 6.33 12.68
C ASN A 93 -4.84 7.71 13.13
N SER A 94 -4.06 8.77 12.86
CA SER A 94 -4.40 10.14 13.23
C SER A 94 -4.13 11.09 12.07
N GLY A 95 -5.01 12.07 11.85
CA GLY A 95 -4.87 13.01 10.74
C GLY A 95 -4.93 12.38 9.35
N SER A 96 -4.58 13.17 8.34
CA SER A 96 -4.60 12.77 6.95
C SER A 96 -3.25 12.22 6.48
N SER A 97 -3.24 11.04 5.86
CA SER A 97 -2.08 10.50 5.15
C SER A 97 -2.32 10.48 3.64
N SER A 98 -1.30 10.77 2.85
CA SER A 98 -1.39 10.75 1.39
C SER A 98 -0.62 9.57 0.82
N LEU A 99 -1.24 8.87 -0.13
CA LEU A 99 -0.61 7.79 -0.89
C LEU A 99 -0.63 8.16 -2.37
N PHE A 100 0.49 7.90 -3.04
CA PHE A 100 0.61 7.92 -4.49
C PHE A 100 1.26 6.60 -4.88
N LEU A 101 0.50 5.68 -5.46
CA LEU A 101 0.93 4.32 -5.77
C LEU A 101 0.64 4.02 -7.24
N THR A 102 1.62 3.42 -7.91
CA THR A 102 1.40 2.76 -9.18
C THR A 102 1.68 1.27 -9.08
N TYR A 103 0.86 0.46 -9.74
CA TYR A 103 0.95 -0.99 -9.65
C TYR A 103 0.44 -1.68 -10.92
N ASP A 104 0.78 -2.96 -11.03
CA ASP A 104 0.25 -3.88 -12.04
C ASP A 104 -0.45 -5.05 -11.35
N LEU A 105 -1.56 -5.52 -11.92
CA LEU A 105 -2.04 -6.87 -11.69
C LEU A 105 -1.43 -7.77 -12.77
N LEU A 106 -0.87 -8.90 -12.38
CA LEU A 106 -0.29 -9.84 -13.33
C LEU A 106 -1.42 -10.53 -14.13
N PRO A 107 -1.18 -10.78 -15.43
CA PRO A 107 -2.18 -11.36 -16.34
C PRO A 107 -2.59 -12.78 -15.94
#